data_AF-A0A536V4S2-F1
#
_entry.id   AF-A0A536V4S2-F1
#
_cell.length_a   1.000
_cell.length_b   1.000
_cell.length_c   1.000
_cell.angle_alpha   90.00
_cell.angle_beta   90.00
_cell.angle_gamma   90.00
#
_symmetry.space_group_name_H-M   'P 1'
#
loop_
_entity.id
_entity.type
_entity.pdbx_description
1 polymer ?
#
loop_
_entity_poly.entity_id
_entity_poly.type
_entity_poly.pdbx_seq_one_letter_code
_entity_poly.pdbx_strand_id
1 'polypeptide(L)' 'MIIRVLGCSGAIAAGCRTTSFLLDGTVLIDAGTGVGDLTLDELSRIDHVLISH' A
#
# COMPACT_ATOMS: atom_id res chain seq x y z
N MET A 1 4.98 15.70 -3.24
CA MET A 1 4.20 14.82 -2.35
C MET A 1 3.04 14.25 -3.14
N ILE A 2 3.17 13.00 -3.59
CA ILE A 2 2.19 12.24 -4.38
C ILE A 2 1.76 11.02 -3.56
N ILE A 3 0.46 10.78 -3.48
CA ILE A 3 -0.12 9.58 -2.86
C ILE A 3 -0.62 8.67 -3.96
N ARG A 4 -0.14 7.43 -4.00
CA ARG A 4 -0.73 6.35 -4.79
C ARG A 4 -1.60 5.50 -3.88
N VAL A 5 -2.89 5.38 -4.23
CA VAL A 5 -3.80 4.47 -3.56
C VAL A 5 -3.52 3.06 -4.05
N LEU A 6 -3.11 2.17 -3.15
CA LEU A 6 -2.94 0.75 -3.44
C LEU A 6 -4.19 -0.04 -3.04
N GLY A 7 -4.87 0.38 -1.98
CA GLY A 7 -6.19 -0.08 -1.61
C GLY A 7 -6.92 0.86 -0.67
N CYS A 8 -8.26 0.86 -0.76
CA CYS A 8 -9.14 1.74 0.00
C CYS A 8 -10.45 1.04 0.40
N SER A 9 -10.46 -0.29 0.41
CA SER A 9 -11.60 -1.07 0.91
C SER A 9 -11.47 -1.32 2.40
N GLY A 10 -12.56 -1.08 3.15
CA GLY A 10 -12.64 -1.39 4.58
C GLY A 10 -12.78 -2.88 4.91
N ALA A 11 -12.88 -3.75 3.90
CA ALA A 11 -12.98 -5.20 4.07
C ALA A 11 -12.37 -5.96 2.89
N ILE A 12 -12.18 -7.27 3.06
CA ILE A 12 -11.80 -8.17 1.98
C ILE A 12 -13.05 -8.48 1.14
N ALA A 13 -13.02 -8.09 -0.12
CA ALA A 13 -14.09 -8.36 -1.08
C ALA A 13 -13.49 -8.61 -2.47
N ALA A 14 -14.19 -9.41 -3.29
CA ALA A 14 -13.73 -9.74 -4.64
C ALA A 14 -13.55 -8.47 -5.49
N GLY A 15 -12.38 -8.32 -6.10
CA GLY A 15 -12.03 -7.15 -6.91
C GLY A 15 -11.63 -5.90 -6.12
N CYS A 16 -11.60 -5.97 -4.78
CA CYS A 16 -11.19 -4.87 -3.92
C CYS A 16 -9.82 -5.12 -3.27
N ARG A 17 -9.10 -4.03 -2.98
CA ARG A 17 -7.85 -4.04 -2.20
C ARG A 17 -8.10 -3.43 -0.83
N THR A 18 -7.66 -4.09 0.25
CA THR A 18 -7.76 -3.52 1.60
C THR A 18 -6.80 -2.35 1.76
N THR A 19 -7.04 -1.52 2.77
CA THR A 19 -6.34 -0.24 3.02
C THR A 19 -4.83 -0.34 2.87
N SER A 20 -4.29 0.41 1.90
CA SER A 20 -2.87 0.71 1.78
C SER A 20 -2.61 1.90 0.85
N PHE A 21 -1.63 2.72 1.21
CA PHE A 21 -1.23 3.89 0.43
C PHE A 21 0.29 3.98 0.34
N LEU A 22 0.79 4.33 -0.83
CA LEU A 22 2.21 4.58 -1.05
C LEU A 22 2.44 6.08 -1.25
N LEU A 23 3.16 6.68 -0.32
CA LEU A 23 3.51 8.09 -0.33
C LEU A 23 4.92 8.27 -0.90
N ASP A 24 5.02 9.09 -1.95
CA ASP A 24 6.26 9.46 -2.65
C ASP A 24 7.12 8.26 -3.12
N GLY A 25 6.55 7.05 -3.14
CA GLY A 25 7.24 5.83 -3.57
C GLY A 25 8.11 5.16 -2.50
N THR A 26 8.21 5.72 -1.29
CA THR A 26 9.14 5.25 -0.25
C THR A 26 8.51 5.04 1.12
N VAL A 27 7.30 5.57 1.36
CA VAL A 27 6.59 5.40 2.63
C VAL A 27 5.28 4.66 2.41
N LEU A 28 5.15 3.49 3.02
CA LEU A 28 3.95 2.68 2.99
C LEU A 28 3.09 2.94 4.25
N ILE A 29 1.82 3.32 4.03
CA ILE A 29 0.81 3.43 5.09
C ILE A 29 -0.11 2.22 4.97
N ASP A 30 -0.13 1.39 6.00
CA ASP A 30 -0.74 0.06 6.08
C ASP A 30 -0.25 -0.92 5.01
N ALA A 31 -0.39 -2.22 5.29
CA ALA A 31 0.07 -3.30 4.41
C ALA A 31 -1.10 -4.12 3.83
N GLY A 32 -2.17 -3.43 3.40
CA GLY A 32 -3.33 -4.06 2.78
C GLY A 32 -3.02 -4.82 1.48
N THR A 33 -4.00 -5.58 1.00
CA THR A 33 -3.83 -6.55 -0.11
C THR A 33 -3.38 -5.93 -1.43
N GLY A 34 -3.50 -4.62 -1.61
CA GLY A 34 -2.96 -3.88 -2.76
C GLY A 34 -1.44 -3.80 -2.81
N VAL A 35 -0.75 -4.02 -1.69
CA VAL A 35 0.71 -4.03 -1.65
C VAL A 35 1.30 -5.17 -2.48
N GLY A 36 0.58 -6.28 -2.62
CA GLY A 36 1.00 -7.43 -3.43
C GLY A 36 1.09 -7.14 -4.94
N ASP A 37 0.58 -6.00 -5.40
CA ASP A 37 0.69 -5.56 -6.80
C ASP A 37 1.97 -4.79 -7.11
N LEU A 38 2.70 -4.36 -6.07
CA LEU A 38 3.96 -3.69 -6.27
C LEU A 38 4.99 -4.67 -6.86
N THR A 39 5.75 -4.18 -7.82
CA THR A 39 6.92 -4.92 -8.31
C THR A 39 7.96 -5.07 -7.20
N LEU A 40 8.88 -6.02 -7.35
CA LEU A 40 9.96 -6.23 -6.39
C LEU A 40 10.82 -4.97 -6.21
N ASP A 41 11.08 -4.24 -7.29
CA ASP A 41 11.84 -2.99 -7.26
C ASP A 41 11.09 -1.89 -6.50
N GLU A 42 9.78 -1.78 -6.66
CA GLU A 42 8.97 -0.83 -5.88
C GLU A 42 8.95 -1.20 -4.39
N LEU A 43 8.80 -2.48 -4.06
CA LEU A 43 8.85 -2.96 -2.67
C LEU A 43 10.21 -2.66 -2.03
N SER A 44 11.31 -2.85 -2.77
CA SER A 44 12.67 -2.59 -2.26
C SER A 44 12.97 -1.12 -1.97
N ARG A 45 12.18 -0.18 -2.50
CA ARG A 45 12.33 1.27 -2.28
C ARG A 45 11.58 1.77 -1.05
N ILE A 46 10.76 0.92 -0.42
CA ILE A 46 10.01 1.30 0.78
C ILE A 46 10.99 1.37 1.97
N ASP A 47 11.24 2.59 2.44
CA ASP A 47 12.11 2.86 3.58
C ASP A 47 11.36 2.82 4.92
N HIS A 48 10.06 3.13 4.89
CA HIS A 48 9.22 3.23 6.08
C HIS A 48 7.87 2.55 5.88
N VAL A 49 7.42 1.83 6.91
CA VAL A 49 6.09 1.25 6.98
C VAL A 49 5.42 1.73 8.26
N LEU A 50 4.25 2.37 8.11
CA LEU A 50 3.41 2.79 9.23
C LEU A 50 2.17 1.90 9.25
N ILE A 51 1.99 1.13 10.31
CA ILE A 51 0.80 0.30 10.53
C ILE A 51 -0.10 0.99 11.54
N SER A 52 -1.36 1.16 11.19
CA SER A 52 -2.34 1.82 12.06
C SER A 52 -2.74 0.96 13.26
N HIS A 53 -3.06 -0.32 13.04
CA HIS A 53 -3.49 -1.30 14.06
C HIS A 53 -3.34 -2.75 13.59
#